data_AF-X1HNX2-F1
#
_entry.id   AF-X1HNX2-F1
#
_cell.length_a   1.000
_cell.length_b   1.000
_cell.length_c   1.000
_cell.angle_alpha   90.00
_cell.angle_beta   90.00
_cell.angle_gamma   90.00
#
_symmetry.space_group_name_H-M   'P 1'
#
loop_
_entity.id
_entity.type
_entity.pdbx_description
1 polymer ?
#
loop_
_entity_poly.entity_id
_entity_poly.type
_entity_poly.pdbx_seq_one_letter_code
_entity_poly.pdbx_strand_id
1 'polypeptide(L)'
;DVDEVWVKIKKATEEGKLGSSAKVATAKPNPLGRPGKRVICVYTYDYKDEKDVKRSREELRKLGITYKIPYKADEDTLSGKYKVRGHTRISKYYE
;
A
#
# COMPACT_ATOMS: atom_id res chain seq x y z
N ASP A 1 -15.54 -3.26 -4.74
CA ASP A 1 -15.01 -4.42 -3.99
C ASP A 1 -13.47 -4.44 -4.02
N VAL A 2 -12.77 -5.17 -3.14
CA VAL A 2 -11.30 -5.34 -3.20
C VAL A 2 -10.88 -6.07 -4.47
N ASP A 3 -11.71 -7.00 -4.96
CA ASP A 3 -11.38 -7.81 -6.14
C ASP A 3 -11.40 -6.94 -7.42
N GLU A 4 -12.38 -6.03 -7.55
CA GLU A 4 -12.43 -5.04 -8.62
C GLU A 4 -11.24 -4.07 -8.59
N VAL A 5 -10.86 -3.60 -7.40
CA VAL A 5 -9.69 -2.74 -7.22
C VAL A 5 -8.42 -3.49 -7.56
N TRP A 6 -8.33 -4.77 -7.16
CA TRP A 6 -7.17 -5.61 -7.41
C TRP A 6 -6.93 -5.84 -8.90
N VAL A 7 -7.98 -6.05 -9.71
CA VAL A 7 -7.85 -6.18 -11.17
C VAL A 7 -7.18 -4.93 -11.78
N LYS A 8 -7.58 -3.73 -11.33
CA LYS A 8 -6.99 -2.46 -11.79
C LYS A 8 -5.53 -2.32 -11.37
N ILE A 9 -5.22 -2.62 -10.11
CA ILE A 9 -3.86 -2.52 -9.57
C ILE A 9 -2.94 -3.53 -10.24
N LYS A 10 -3.37 -4.79 -10.38
CA LYS A 10 -2.62 -5.84 -11.08
C LYS A 10 -2.23 -5.38 -12.48
N LYS A 11 -3.21 -4.94 -13.28
CA LYS A 11 -2.97 -4.47 -14.64
C LYS A 11 -1.99 -3.29 -14.68
N ALA A 12 -2.16 -2.30 -13.80
CA ALA A 12 -1.27 -1.15 -13.75
C ALA A 12 0.17 -1.52 -13.31
N THR A 13 0.32 -2.51 -12.43
CA THR A 13 1.63 -3.08 -12.07
C THR A 13 2.27 -3.80 -13.26
N GLU A 14 1.52 -4.65 -13.97
CA GLU A 14 2.00 -5.36 -15.17
C GLU A 14 2.40 -4.41 -16.31
N GLU A 15 1.72 -3.26 -16.43
CA GLU A 15 2.04 -2.20 -17.39
C GLU A 15 3.20 -1.29 -16.95
N GLY A 16 3.81 -1.53 -15.79
CA GLY A 16 4.92 -0.71 -15.25
C GLY A 16 4.51 0.68 -14.77
N LYS A 17 3.21 0.94 -14.60
CA LYS A 17 2.70 2.22 -14.11
C LYS A 17 2.82 2.36 -12.60
N LEU A 18 2.82 1.26 -11.86
CA LEU A 18 3.06 1.26 -10.42
C LEU A 18 4.52 0.91 -10.12
N GLY A 19 4.84 0.61 -8.87
CA GLY A 19 6.18 0.15 -8.50
C GLY A 19 6.41 -1.34 -8.83
N SER A 20 7.45 -1.92 -8.25
CA SER A 20 8.01 -3.22 -8.65
C SER A 20 7.08 -4.41 -8.46
N SER A 21 6.17 -4.34 -7.50
CA SER A 21 5.23 -5.43 -7.22
C SER A 21 4.01 -4.95 -6.44
N ALA A 22 2.95 -5.76 -6.47
CA ALA A 22 1.78 -5.55 -5.64
C ALA A 22 1.28 -6.90 -5.08
N LYS A 23 0.61 -6.86 -3.93
CA LYS A 23 -0.04 -8.03 -3.33
C LYS A 23 -1.35 -7.65 -2.66
N VAL A 24 -2.29 -8.59 -2.61
CA VAL A 24 -3.59 -8.43 -1.96
C VAL A 24 -3.78 -9.46 -0.85
N ALA A 25 -4.42 -9.05 0.24
CA ALA A 25 -4.80 -9.96 1.32
C ALA A 25 -5.81 -11.01 0.82
N THR A 26 -5.54 -12.28 1.12
CA THR A 26 -6.48 -13.39 0.86
C THR A 26 -7.76 -13.26 1.71
N ALA A 27 -8.78 -14.06 1.41
CA ALA A 27 -10.01 -14.14 2.22
C ALA A 27 -9.83 -14.73 3.63
N LYS A 28 -8.63 -15.23 3.99
CA LYS A 28 -8.37 -15.80 5.32
C LYS A 28 -8.56 -14.75 6.43
N PRO A 29 -9.15 -15.11 7.57
CA PRO A 29 -9.25 -14.22 8.73
C PRO A 29 -7.88 -13.72 9.18
N ASN A 30 -7.79 -12.43 9.52
CA ASN A 30 -6.60 -11.82 10.08
C ASN A 30 -6.92 -11.21 11.45
N PRO A 31 -6.46 -11.81 12.57
CA PRO A 31 -6.77 -11.32 13.92
C PRO A 31 -6.13 -9.95 14.22
N LEU A 32 -5.11 -9.55 13.46
CA LEU A 32 -4.46 -8.23 13.57
C LEU A 32 -5.06 -7.20 12.58
N GLY A 33 -5.94 -7.65 11.69
CA GLY A 33 -6.62 -6.83 10.70
C GLY A 33 -7.93 -6.25 11.23
N ARG A 34 -8.49 -5.27 10.51
CA ARG A 34 -9.86 -4.80 10.80
C ARG A 34 -10.88 -5.78 10.21
N PRO A 35 -11.93 -6.16 10.95
CA PRO A 35 -13.00 -7.00 10.41
C PRO A 35 -13.58 -6.43 9.11
N GLY A 36 -13.78 -7.30 8.12
CA GLY A 36 -14.35 -6.92 6.81
C GLY A 36 -13.46 -6.03 5.93
N LYS A 37 -12.20 -5.76 6.31
CA LYS A 37 -11.25 -4.99 5.49
C LYS A 37 -10.13 -5.88 4.97
N ARG A 38 -9.87 -5.76 3.66
CA ARG A 38 -8.75 -6.40 2.97
C ARG A 38 -7.79 -5.31 2.49
N VAL A 39 -6.48 -5.59 2.55
CA VAL A 39 -5.41 -4.64 2.18
C VAL A 39 -4.83 -5.04 0.83
N ILE A 40 -4.50 -4.03 0.02
CA ILE A 40 -3.60 -4.16 -1.11
C ILE A 40 -2.33 -3.36 -0.78
N CYS A 41 -1.18 -3.96 -1.00
CA CYS A 41 0.12 -3.30 -0.89
C CYS A 41 0.71 -3.13 -2.29
N VAL A 42 1.19 -1.94 -2.60
CA VAL A 42 1.98 -1.63 -3.79
C VAL A 42 3.35 -1.20 -3.31
N TYR A 43 4.39 -1.82 -3.83
CA TYR A 43 5.77 -1.62 -3.42
C TYR A 43 6.49 -0.73 -4.43
N THR A 44 7.22 0.28 -3.94
CA THR A 44 8.23 1.00 -4.71
C THR A 44 9.62 0.50 -4.30
N TYR A 45 10.64 0.83 -5.07
CA TYR A 45 12.00 0.29 -4.87
C TYR A 45 12.77 1.00 -3.75
N ASP A 46 12.59 2.32 -3.63
CA ASP A 46 13.22 3.15 -2.60
C ASP A 46 12.21 4.19 -2.11
N TYR A 47 12.02 4.26 -0.79
CA TYR A 47 11.15 5.27 -0.21
C TYR A 47 11.77 6.66 -0.20
N LYS A 48 13.08 6.79 -0.44
CA LYS A 48 13.76 8.10 -0.51
C LYS A 48 13.65 8.72 -1.90
N ASP A 49 13.29 7.94 -2.92
CA ASP A 49 12.89 8.47 -4.22
C ASP A 49 11.46 9.01 -4.15
N GLU A 50 11.34 10.23 -3.62
CA GLU A 50 10.07 10.92 -3.48
C GLU A 50 9.34 11.11 -4.81
N LYS A 51 10.07 11.22 -5.94
CA LYS A 51 9.45 11.38 -7.26
C LYS A 51 8.72 10.10 -7.65
N ASP A 52 9.35 8.94 -7.49
CA ASP A 52 8.70 7.66 -7.78
C ASP A 52 7.54 7.35 -6.82
N VAL A 53 7.68 7.67 -5.53
CA VAL A 53 6.60 7.49 -4.55
C VAL A 53 5.39 8.35 -4.91
N LYS A 54 5.59 9.62 -5.24
CA LYS A 54 4.51 10.53 -5.65
C LYS A 54 3.86 10.08 -6.95
N ARG A 55 4.67 9.73 -7.97
CA ARG A 55 4.20 9.18 -9.25
C ARG A 55 3.32 7.94 -9.03
N SER A 56 3.79 6.98 -8.23
CA SER A 56 3.03 5.77 -7.90
C SER A 56 1.71 6.09 -7.20
N ARG A 57 1.70 7.06 -6.28
CA ARG A 57 0.47 7.52 -5.62
C ARG A 57 -0.50 8.19 -6.60
N GLU A 58 -0.01 9.04 -7.50
CA GLU A 58 -0.83 9.69 -8.52
C GLU A 58 -1.49 8.65 -9.45
N GLU A 59 -0.76 7.63 -9.88
CA GLU A 59 -1.32 6.52 -10.66
C GLU A 59 -2.42 5.79 -9.89
N LEU A 60 -2.24 5.52 -8.59
CA LEU A 60 -3.32 4.97 -7.76
C LEU A 60 -4.55 5.88 -7.69
N ARG A 61 -4.37 7.21 -7.67
CA ARG A 61 -5.48 8.17 -7.72
C ARG A 61 -6.20 8.13 -9.07
N LYS A 62 -5.46 8.06 -10.19
CA LYS A 62 -6.04 7.91 -11.54
C LYS A 62 -6.87 6.63 -11.70
N LEU A 63 -6.53 5.56 -10.96
CA LEU A 63 -7.32 4.32 -10.91
C LEU A 63 -8.61 4.43 -10.07
N GLY A 64 -8.86 5.58 -9.44
CA GLY A 64 -10.05 5.87 -8.65
C GLY A 64 -9.92 5.51 -7.16
N ILE A 65 -8.71 5.29 -6.65
CA ILE A 65 -8.52 5.08 -5.21
C ILE A 65 -8.65 6.42 -4.50
N THR A 66 -9.70 6.56 -3.68
CA THR A 66 -9.99 7.77 -2.91
C THR A 66 -9.68 7.63 -1.42
N TYR A 67 -9.45 6.42 -0.93
CA TYR A 67 -9.04 6.17 0.45
C TYR A 67 -7.65 6.73 0.77
N LYS A 68 -7.33 6.83 2.07
CA LYS A 68 -5.97 7.20 2.50
C LYS A 68 -4.96 6.12 2.09
N ILE A 69 -3.82 6.53 1.54
CA ILE A 69 -2.75 5.63 1.06
C ILE A 69 -1.49 5.84 1.93
N PRO A 70 -1.42 5.22 3.12
CA PRO A 70 -0.23 5.33 3.97
C PRO A 70 0.96 4.64 3.29
N TYR A 71 2.13 5.27 3.37
CA TYR A 71 3.37 4.70 2.89
C TYR A 71 4.20 4.23 4.08
N LYS A 72 4.42 2.92 4.21
CA LYS A 72 5.24 2.35 5.29
C LYS A 72 6.50 1.74 4.68
N ALA A 73 7.68 2.14 5.17
CA ALA A 73 8.93 1.55 4.72
C ALA A 73 9.14 0.14 5.31
N ASP A 74 9.84 -0.72 4.57
CA ASP A 74 10.12 -2.08 5.03
C ASP A 74 10.98 -2.09 6.30
N GLU A 75 11.90 -1.13 6.46
CA GLU A 75 12.67 -0.93 7.71
C GLU A 75 11.76 -0.78 8.95
N ASP A 76 10.59 -0.13 8.83
CA ASP A 76 9.65 0.05 9.93
C ASP A 76 8.85 -1.24 10.20
N THR A 77 8.65 -2.07 9.17
CA THR A 77 8.06 -3.41 9.30
C THR A 77 9.03 -4.36 10.00
N LEU A 78 10.30 -4.37 9.58
CA LEU A 78 11.36 -5.21 10.15
C LEU A 78 11.69 -4.83 11.59
N SER A 79 11.67 -3.53 11.92
CA SER A 79 11.83 -3.05 13.31
C SER A 79 10.56 -3.21 14.16
N GLY A 80 9.49 -3.80 13.63
CA GLY A 80 8.28 -4.09 14.40
C GLY A 80 7.47 -2.84 14.78
N LYS A 81 7.60 -1.73 14.05
CA LYS A 81 6.81 -0.52 14.29
C LYS A 81 5.38 -0.73 13.80
N TYR A 82 4.47 -0.82 14.77
CA TYR A 82 3.03 -0.97 14.53
C TYR A 82 2.23 -0.17 15.55
N LYS A 83 1.07 0.34 15.12
CA LYS A 83 0.15 1.08 15.99
C LYS A 83 -0.33 0.25 17.18
N VAL A 84 -0.56 -1.05 17.00
CA VAL A 84 -0.97 -1.97 18.08
C VAL A 84 0.09 -2.10 19.18
N ARG A 85 1.33 -1.72 18.89
CA ARG A 85 2.47 -1.69 19.82
C ARG A 85 2.77 -0.27 20.33
N GLY A 86 1.84 0.68 20.18
CA GLY A 86 1.98 2.07 20.65
C GLY A 86 2.75 3.01 19.71
N HIS A 87 3.28 2.54 18.57
CA HIS A 87 4.01 3.40 17.64
C HIS A 87 3.08 4.37 16.91
N THR A 88 3.51 5.63 16.76
CA THR A 88 2.78 6.68 16.04
C THR A 88 3.62 7.22 14.88
N ARG A 89 3.01 8.00 13.99
CA ARG A 89 3.69 8.65 12.84
C ARG A 89 4.54 7.69 11.98
N ILE A 90 4.02 6.47 11.75
CA ILE A 90 4.73 5.39 11.04
C ILE A 90 4.82 5.66 9.53
N SER A 91 3.86 6.39 8.95
CA SER A 91 3.88 6.67 7.51
C SER A 91 5.06 7.57 7.17
N LYS A 92 5.82 7.27 6.12
CA LYS A 92 6.88 8.15 5.60
C LYS A 92 6.30 9.31 4.80
N TYR A 93 5.19 9.05 4.10
CA TYR A 93 4.48 10.04 3.29
C TYR A 93 3.05 10.23 3.79
N TYR A 94 2.61 11.48 3.87
CA TYR A 94 1.27 11.86 4.30
C TYR A 94 0.48 12.44 3.12
N GLU A 95 -0.83 12.54 3.30
CA GLU A 95 -1.80 13.06 2.34
C GLU A 95 -2.63 14.14 3.03
#